data_AF-A0ABC8M6L6-F1
#
_entry.id   AF-A0ABC8M6L6-F1
#
_cell.length_a   1.000
_cell.length_b   1.000
_cell.length_c   1.000
_cell.angle_alpha   90.00
_cell.angle_beta   90.00
_cell.angle_gamma   90.00
#
_symmetry.space_group_name_H-M   'P 1'
#
loop_
_entity.id
_entity.type
_entity.pdbx_description
1 polymer ?
#
loop_
_entity_poly.entity_id
_entity_poly.type
_entity_poly.pdbx_seq_one_letter_code
_entity_poly.pdbx_strand_id
1 'polypeptide(L)' 'MLARDEHATGKISVWWDMKYCPIPKSYVTGLIRQSIEGEFEERGYFGPVTITACLCRANANL' A
#
# COMPACT_ATOMS: atom_id res chain seq x y z
N MET A 1 15.07 -6.55 1.61
CA MET A 1 14.75 -7.25 0.35
C MET A 1 14.72 -6.20 -0.74
N LEU A 2 15.51 -6.39 -1.79
CA LEU A 2 15.54 -5.56 -3.00
C LEU A 2 14.80 -6.30 -4.12
N ALA A 3 14.29 -5.56 -5.10
CA ALA A 3 13.69 -6.13 -6.29
C ALA A 3 14.71 -6.96 -7.07
N ARG A 4 14.24 -8.07 -7.65
CA ARG A 4 14.97 -8.76 -8.72
C ARG A 4 14.63 -8.08 -10.04
N ASP A 5 15.56 -8.06 -10.99
CA ASP A 5 15.39 -7.38 -12.29
C ASP A 5 14.07 -7.75 -13.00
N GLU A 6 13.67 -9.01 -12.93
CA GLU A 6 12.42 -9.53 -13.51
C GLU A 6 11.12 -8.97 -12.89
N HIS A 7 11.21 -8.35 -11.71
CA HIS A 7 10.08 -7.81 -10.97
C HIS A 7 10.19 -6.31 -10.71
N ALA A 8 11.31 -5.67 -11.06
CA ALA A 8 11.53 -4.25 -10.85
C ALA A 8 10.41 -3.39 -11.46
N THR A 9 9.84 -3.79 -12.59
CA THR A 9 8.76 -3.05 -13.29
C THR A 9 7.40 -3.75 -13.21
N GLY A 10 7.28 -4.80 -12.39
CA GLY A 10 6.04 -5.54 -12.21
C GLY A 10 4.95 -4.70 -11.56
N LYS A 11 3.68 -5.05 -11.80
CA LYS A 11 2.55 -4.38 -11.14
C LYS A 11 2.60 -4.63 -9.62
N ILE A 12 2.39 -3.58 -8.84
CA ILE A 12 2.43 -3.63 -7.38
C ILE A 12 0.99 -3.45 -6.86
N SER A 13 0.54 -4.37 -6.01
CA SER A 13 -0.78 -4.30 -5.37
C SER A 13 -0.63 -4.28 -3.85
N VAL A 14 -1.04 -3.18 -3.24
CA VAL A 14 -1.02 -2.99 -1.78
C VAL A 14 -2.43 -3.20 -1.25
N TRP A 15 -2.58 -4.17 -0.35
CA TRP A 15 -3.82 -4.44 0.38
C TRP A 15 -3.67 -3.91 1.80
N TRP A 16 -4.44 -2.89 2.13
CA TRP A 16 -4.32 -2.20 3.40
C TRP A 16 -5.59 -2.35 4.23
N ASP A 17 -5.46 -3.07 5.34
CA ASP A 17 -6.53 -3.22 6.31
C ASP A 17 -6.60 -1.99 7.22
N MET A 18 -7.59 -1.14 6.98
CA MET A 18 -7.79 0.08 7.76
C MET A 18 -8.32 -0.18 9.19
N LYS A 19 -8.85 -1.38 9.48
CA LYS A 19 -9.34 -1.75 10.82
C LYS A 19 -8.17 -1.95 11.78
N TYR A 20 -7.14 -2.67 11.35
CA TYR A 20 -5.96 -2.94 12.17
C TYR A 20 -4.86 -1.89 12.00
N CYS A 21 -4.79 -1.23 10.84
CA CYS A 21 -3.80 -0.20 10.55
C CYS A 21 -4.50 1.12 10.17
N PRO A 22 -5.19 1.79 11.12
CA PRO A 22 -5.89 3.04 10.83
C PRO A 22 -4.90 4.19 10.59
N ILE A 23 -5.36 5.18 9.82
CA ILE A 23 -4.62 6.43 9.63
C ILE A 23 -4.66 7.24 10.93
N PRO A 24 -3.52 7.70 11.47
CA PRO A 24 -3.52 8.61 12.61
C PRO A 24 -4.26 9.90 12.26
N LYS A 25 -5.07 10.43 13.18
CA LYS A 25 -5.95 11.60 12.92
C LYS A 25 -5.23 12.85 12.41
N SER A 26 -3.94 13.01 12.73
CA SER A 26 -3.12 14.15 12.30
C SER A 26 -2.32 13.89 11.02
N TYR A 27 -2.49 12.73 10.38
CA TYR A 27 -1.70 12.35 9.23
C TYR A 27 -2.37 12.79 7.92
N VAL A 28 -1.61 13.45 7.05
CA VAL A 28 -2.10 13.93 5.75
C VAL A 28 -2.20 12.74 4.81
N THR A 29 -3.41 12.44 4.34
CA THR A 29 -3.71 11.28 3.50
C THR A 29 -2.86 11.20 2.22
N GLY A 30 -2.48 12.36 1.66
CA GLY A 30 -1.59 12.43 0.49
C GLY A 30 -0.17 11.90 0.74
N LEU A 31 0.34 11.99 1.96
CA LEU A 31 1.69 11.53 2.31
C LEU A 31 1.77 10.01 2.37
N ILE A 32 0.67 9.33 2.65
CA ILE A 32 0.65 7.86 2.79
C ILE A 32 1.03 7.20 1.48
N ARG A 33 0.45 7.69 0.38
CA ARG A 33 0.78 7.20 -0.95
C ARG A 33 2.25 7.45 -1.28
N GLN A 34 2.73 8.67 -1.03
CA GLN A 34 4.12 9.04 -1.30
C GLN A 34 5.10 8.18 -0.49
N SER A 35 4.83 7.92 0.78
CA SER A 35 5.65 7.05 1.62
C SER A 35 5.66 5.61 1.11
N ILE A 36 4.51 5.09 0.68
CA ILE A 36 4.42 3.73 0.11
C ILE A 36 5.19 3.63 -1.21
N GLU A 37 5.00 4.59 -2.12
CA GLU A 37 5.69 4.62 -3.41
C GLU A 37 7.20 4.81 -3.23
N GLY A 38 7.64 5.73 -2.36
CA GLY A 38 9.05 5.94 -2.06
C GLY A 38 9.74 4.70 -1.47
N GLU A 39 9.07 3.98 -0.57
CA GLU A 39 9.57 2.73 -0.01
C GLU A 39 9.78 1.65 -1.10
N PHE A 40 8.90 1.61 -2.11
CA PHE A 40 9.05 0.71 -3.25
C PHE A 40 10.22 1.11 -4.14
N GLU A 41 10.37 2.40 -4.43
CA GLU A 41 11.49 2.92 -5.22
C GLU A 41 12.84 2.64 -4.54
N GLU A 42 12.97 2.88 -3.23
CA GLU A 42 14.18 2.56 -2.46
C GLU A 42 14.54 1.06 -2.50
N ARG A 43 13.51 0.21 -2.66
CA ARG A 43 13.68 -1.23 -2.80
C ARG A 43 13.91 -1.69 -4.25
N GLY A 44 13.91 -0.77 -5.22
CA GLY A 44 14.14 -1.05 -6.64
C GLY A 44 12.89 -1.47 -7.42
N TYR A 45 11.70 -1.18 -6.89
CA TYR A 45 10.43 -1.40 -7.57
C TYR A 45 9.92 -0.09 -8.16
N PHE A 46 9.77 -0.06 -9.49
CA PHE A 46 9.37 1.11 -10.28
C PHE A 46 8.08 0.87 -11.08
N GLY A 47 7.42 -0.26 -10.86
CA GLY A 47 6.17 -0.59 -11.51
C GLY A 47 4.96 0.19 -10.97
N PRO A 48 3.82 0.18 -11.68
CA PRO A 48 2.64 0.92 -11.26
C PRO A 48 2.06 0.37 -9.96
N VAL A 49 1.79 1.27 -9.01
CA VAL A 49 1.25 0.94 -7.68
C VAL A 49 -0.26 1.12 -7.65
N THR A 50 -0.98 0.07 -7.25
CA THR A 50 -2.41 0.12 -6.90
C THR A 50 -2.57 -0.12 -5.40
N ILE A 51 -3.16 0.85 -4.70
CA ILE A 51 -3.42 0.74 -3.26
C ILE A 51 -4.92 0.51 -3.06
N THR A 52 -5.27 -0.59 -2.42
CA THR A 52 -6.64 -0.95 -2.07
C THR A 52 -6.77 -0.96 -0.57
N ALA A 53 -7.46 0.04 -0.04
CA ALA A 53 -7.87 0.08 1.35
C ALA A 53 -9.12 -0.79 1.51
N CYS A 54 -9.04 -1.84 2.33
CA CYS A 54 -10.19 -2.63 2.71
C CYS A 54 -10.63 -2.21 4.12
N LEU A 55 -11.90 -1.83 4.24
CA LEU A 55 -12.59 -1.89 5.51
C LEU A 55 -13.27 -3.24 5.52
N CYS A 56 -12.75 -4.21 6.28
CA CYS A 56 -13.58 -5.33 6.68
C CYS A 56 -14.73 -4.76 7.53
N ARG A 57 -15.82 -4.34 6.90
CA ARG A 57 -17.14 -4.49 7.53
C ARG A 57 -17.23 -5.98 7.78
N ALA A 58 -16.96 -6.39 9.02
CA ALA A 58 -17.50 -7.64 9.50
C ALA A 58 -19.01 -7.49 9.28
N ASN A 59 -19.51 -8.11 8.22
CA ASN A 59 -20.93 -8.31 8.08
C ASN A 59 -21.27 -9.37 9.13
N ALA A 60 -21.42 -8.94 10.37
CA ALA A 60 -22.11 -9.73 11.37
C ALA A 60 -23.59 -9.61 11.00
N ASN A 61 -24.10 -10.69 10.41
CA ASN A 61 -25.50 -11.00 10.07
C ASN A 61 -25.93 -10.70 8.62
N LEU A 62 -25.71 -11.69 7.74
CA LEU A 62 -26.74 -12.17 6.81
C LEU A 62 -27.44 -13.36 7.47
#